data_AF-A0A2D7MJN1-F1
#
_entry.id   AF-A0A2D7MJN1-F1
#
_cell.length_a   1.000
_cell.length_b   1.000
_cell.length_c   1.000
_cell.angle_alpha   90.00
_cell.angle_beta   90.00
_cell.angle_gamma   90.00
#
_symmetry.space_group_name_H-M   'P 1'
#
loop_
_entity.id
_entity.type
_entity.pdbx_description
1 polymer ?
#
loop_
_entity_poly.entity_id
_entity_poly.type
_entity_poly.pdbx_seq_one_letter_code
_entity_poly.pdbx_strand_id
1 'polypeptide(L)' 'MSYPTGYEPAKIWTIAGDNGGTFSSINRPTAGATHEKDLPVGRHPLQLYS' A
#
# COMPACT_ATOMS: atom_id res chain seq x y z
N MET A 1 -9.94 0.51 -22.67
CA MET A 1 -10.47 0.83 -21.33
C MET A 1 -11.97 1.02 -21.48
N SER A 2 -12.80 0.14 -20.92
CA SER A 2 -14.26 0.33 -20.87
C SER A 2 -14.64 0.56 -19.42
N TYR A 3 -15.20 1.72 -19.12
CA TYR A 3 -15.76 2.02 -17.81
C TYR A 3 -17.24 1.61 -17.79
N PRO A 4 -17.83 1.30 -16.61
CA PRO A 4 -19.27 1.10 -16.50
C PRO A 4 -20.03 2.33 -17.04
N THR A 5 -21.16 2.12 -17.70
CA THR A 5 -22.02 3.22 -18.17
C THR A 5 -22.38 4.13 -17.00
N GLY A 6 -22.07 5.42 -17.10
CA GLY A 6 -22.33 6.42 -16.05
C GLY A 6 -21.23 6.56 -14.99
N TYR A 7 -20.09 5.88 -15.14
CA TYR A 7 -18.92 6.15 -14.29
C TYR A 7 -18.24 7.46 -14.71
N GLU A 8 -18.22 8.43 -13.81
CA GLU A 8 -17.46 9.67 -13.96
C GLU A 8 -16.41 9.76 -12.85
N PRO A 9 -15.11 9.77 -13.17
CA PRO A 9 -14.07 9.93 -12.16
C PRO A 9 -14.15 11.33 -11.53
N ALA A 10 -13.98 11.41 -10.21
CA ALA A 10 -13.96 12.68 -9.51
C ALA A 10 -12.78 13.57 -9.95
N LYS A 11 -12.99 14.90 -9.95
CA LYS A 11 -11.94 15.88 -10.25
C LYS A 11 -10.73 15.78 -9.33
N ILE A 12 -10.96 15.39 -8.07
CA ILE A 12 -9.93 15.09 -7.09
C ILE A 12 -10.20 13.67 -6.61
N TRP A 13 -9.22 12.79 -6.80
CA TRP A 13 -9.32 11.41 -6.34
C TRP A 13 -9.20 11.34 -4.82
N THR A 14 -10.02 10.49 -4.21
CA THR A 14 -10.02 10.20 -2.78
C THR A 14 -9.99 8.69 -2.56
N ILE A 15 -9.40 8.23 -1.45
CA ILE A 15 -9.51 6.82 -1.07
C ILE A 15 -10.97 6.45 -0.84
N ALA A 16 -11.43 5.43 -1.54
CA ALA A 16 -12.77 4.88 -1.43
C ALA A 16 -12.75 3.69 -0.47
N GLY A 17 -12.72 3.94 0.85
CA GLY A 17 -12.86 2.89 1.88
C GLY A 17 -11.99 1.63 1.69
N ASP A 18 -12.42 0.50 2.22
CA ASP A 18 -11.77 -0.78 1.98
C ASP A 18 -12.01 -1.22 0.53
N ASN A 19 -10.97 -1.11 -0.31
CA ASN A 19 -10.99 -1.51 -1.73
C ASN A 19 -11.12 -3.04 -1.96
N GLY A 20 -11.51 -3.82 -0.94
CA GLY A 20 -11.97 -5.22 -1.02
C GLY A 20 -11.01 -6.30 -1.56
N GLY A 21 -9.88 -5.91 -2.15
CA GLY A 21 -8.91 -6.84 -2.74
C GLY A 21 -7.93 -7.45 -1.73
N THR A 22 -7.15 -8.44 -2.16
CA THR A 22 -6.18 -9.21 -1.34
C THR A 22 -5.22 -8.34 -0.52
N PHE A 23 -4.87 -7.16 -1.03
CA PHE A 23 -3.92 -6.23 -0.39
C PHE A 23 -4.60 -5.00 0.25
N SER A 24 -5.92 -5.01 0.41
CA SER A 24 -6.68 -3.87 0.96
C SER A 24 -6.15 -3.40 2.32
N SER A 25 -5.70 -4.34 3.16
CA SER A 25 -5.18 -4.06 4.50
C SER A 25 -3.81 -3.36 4.52
N ILE A 26 -3.05 -3.39 3.43
CA ILE A 26 -1.70 -2.79 3.34
C ILE A 26 -1.64 -1.58 2.39
N ASN A 27 -2.58 -1.44 1.45
CA ASN A 27 -2.58 -0.38 0.46
C ASN A 27 -2.94 0.99 1.06
N ARG A 28 -2.10 2.00 0.82
CA ARG A 28 -2.27 3.37 1.32
C ARG A 28 -1.80 4.40 0.28
N PRO A 29 -2.34 5.62 0.28
CA PRO A 29 -1.94 6.66 -0.69
C PRO A 29 -0.69 7.41 -0.20
N THR A 30 -0.24 7.13 1.02
CA THR A 30 0.87 7.76 1.72
C THR A 30 1.88 6.69 2.10
N ALA A 31 3.16 6.99 1.91
CA ALA A 31 4.25 6.18 2.40
C ALA A 31 4.56 6.49 3.88
N GLY A 32 5.46 5.70 4.48
CA GLY A 32 5.97 5.92 5.84
C GLY A 32 5.94 4.65 6.70
N ALA A 33 6.76 4.64 7.76
CA ALA A 33 6.73 3.58 8.76
C ALA A 33 5.39 3.60 9.50
N THR A 34 4.76 2.42 9.62
CA THR A 34 3.49 2.27 10.37
C THR A 34 3.70 1.88 11.82
N HIS A 35 4.91 1.46 12.15
CA HIS A 35 5.34 1.05 13.48
C HIS A 35 6.86 1.13 13.56
N GLU A 36 7.37 1.18 14.78
CA GLU A 36 8.79 1.05 15.06
C GLU A 36 9.16 -0.43 15.12
N LYS A 37 10.30 -0.79 14.53
CA LYS A 37 10.82 -2.15 14.53
C LYS A 37 12.32 -2.17 14.26
N ASP A 38 13.06 -2.71 15.21
CA ASP A 38 14.46 -3.06 14.99
C ASP A 38 14.56 -4.31 14.11
N LEU A 39 15.43 -4.26 13.10
CA LEU A 39 15.70 -5.40 12.23
C LEU A 39 16.76 -6.32 12.87
N PRO A 40 16.59 -7.66 12.83
CA PRO A 40 17.58 -8.58 13.36
C PRO A 40 18.88 -8.50 12.53
N VAL A 41 20.03 -8.55 13.21
CA VAL A 41 21.36 -8.49 12.58
C VAL A 41 22.13 -9.78 12.90
N GLY A 42 22.56 -10.49 11.85
CA GLY A 42 23.38 -11.69 11.96
C GLY A 42 24.89 -11.43 11.97
N ARG A 43 25.69 -12.49 12.10
CA ARG A 43 27.16 -12.42 12.13
C ARG A 43 27.84 -12.03 10.80
N HIS A 44 27.13 -12.17 9.69
CA HIS A 44 27.70 -11.99 8.35
C HIS A 44 27.73 -10.50 7.96
N PRO A 45 28.68 -10.08 7.10
CA PRO A 45 28.83 -8.67 6.75
C PRO A 45 27.67 -8.13 5.89
N LEU A 46 26.92 -9.01 5.22
CA LEU A 46 25.77 -8.63 4.40
C LEU A 46 24.48 -9.08 5.10
N GLN A 47 23.53 -8.15 5.24
CA GLN A 47 22.19 -8.40 5.78
C GLN A 47 21.17 -8.12 4.67
N LEU A 48 20.39 -9.13 4.29
CA LEU A 48 19.36 -9.04 3.26
C LEU A 48 17.98 -9.20 3.89
N TYR A 49 17.09 -8.24 3.65
CA TYR A 49 15.67 -8.30 4.02
C TYR A 49 14.86 -8.28 2.72
N SER A 50 14.27 -9.43 2.37
CA SER A 50 13.52 -9.63 1.13
C SER A 50 12.13 -10.18 1.40
#